data_AF-A0A846QVN3-F1
#
_entry.id   AF-A0A846QVN3-F1
#
_cell.length_a   1.000
_cell.length_b   1.000
_cell.length_c   1.000
_cell.angle_alpha   90.00
_cell.angle_beta   90.00
_cell.angle_gamma   90.00
#
_symmetry.space_group_name_H-M   'P 1'
#
loop_
_entity.id
_entity.type
_entity.pdbx_description
1 polymer ?
#
loop_
_entity_poly.entity_id
_entity_poly.type
_entity_poly.pdbx_seq_one_letter_code
_entity_poly.pdbx_strand_id
1 'polypeptide(L)'
;MKKRKIISLLLLIIGAALSVAFILKIEFPQGFEAYFKREYYNQFGPLAISIELLIASYYLFVGHKKTNFTLALFGFTALLDPLFNQIGFFNSIVPLYGTIILSICALFCLWLAFANTFKLKRLSRLVATLSVILGVFVELFFNYL
;
A
#
# COMPACT_ATOMS: atom_id res chain seq x y z
N MET A 1 11.23 -17.04 13.97
CA MET A 1 11.94 -15.74 13.87
C MET A 1 12.66 -15.55 12.54
N LYS A 2 13.55 -16.46 12.10
CA LYS A 2 14.29 -16.33 10.83
C LYS A 2 13.36 -16.14 9.60
N LYS A 3 12.33 -16.99 9.46
CA LYS A 3 11.34 -16.89 8.37
C LYS A 3 10.64 -15.52 8.30
N ARG A 4 10.21 -14.98 9.45
CA ARG A 4 9.57 -13.66 9.53
C ARG A 4 10.49 -12.57 9.00
N LYS A 5 11.76 -12.56 9.46
CA LYS A 5 12.77 -11.58 9.04
C LYS A 5 13.08 -11.67 7.54
N ILE A 6 13.18 -12.88 7.00
CA ILE A 6 13.40 -13.10 5.55
C ILE A 6 12.23 -12.53 4.75
N ILE A 7 10.99 -12.90 5.11
CA ILE A 7 9.79 -12.40 4.43
C ILE A 7 9.70 -10.88 4.51
N SER A 8 9.91 -10.28 5.68
CA SER A 8 9.91 -8.82 5.82
C SER A 8 11.02 -8.15 5.01
N LEU A 9 12.18 -8.77 4.88
CA LEU A 9 13.28 -8.21 4.08
C LEU A 9 12.94 -8.22 2.59
N LEU A 10 12.34 -9.32 2.09
CA LEU A 10 11.86 -9.41 0.72
C LEU A 10 10.81 -8.33 0.41
N LEU A 11 9.82 -8.18 1.29
CA LEU A 11 8.78 -7.15 1.13
C LEU A 11 9.35 -5.73 1.24
N LEU A 12 10.34 -5.50 2.12
CA LEU A 12 11.07 -4.22 2.22
C LEU A 12 11.80 -3.90 0.90
N ILE A 13 12.49 -4.86 0.31
CA ILE A 13 13.21 -4.68 -0.95
C ILE A 13 12.23 -4.33 -2.07
N ILE A 14 11.10 -5.04 -2.16
CA ILE A 14 10.06 -4.76 -3.16
C ILE A 14 9.48 -3.35 -2.96
N GLY A 15 9.09 -3.00 -1.72
CA GLY A 15 8.56 -1.67 -1.41
C GLY A 15 9.55 -0.54 -1.69
N ALA A 16 10.84 -0.75 -1.41
CA ALA A 16 11.88 0.23 -1.69
C ALA A 16 12.09 0.41 -3.20
N ALA A 17 12.18 -0.68 -3.96
CA ALA A 17 12.34 -0.65 -5.40
C ALA A 17 11.16 0.07 -6.09
N LEU A 18 9.92 -0.25 -5.68
CA LEU A 18 8.74 0.42 -6.21
C LEU A 18 8.67 1.89 -5.80
N SER A 19 9.02 2.23 -4.55
CA SER A 19 9.06 3.62 -4.10
C SER A 19 10.04 4.45 -4.94
N VAL A 20 11.22 3.90 -5.23
CA VAL A 20 12.20 4.54 -6.13
C VAL A 20 11.65 4.66 -7.55
N ALA A 21 11.02 3.60 -8.08
CA ALA A 21 10.44 3.65 -9.42
C ALA A 21 9.32 4.69 -9.56
N PHE A 22 8.48 4.86 -8.53
CA PHE A 22 7.38 5.81 -8.57
C PHE A 22 7.80 7.24 -8.27
N ILE A 23 8.74 7.48 -7.34
CA ILE A 23 9.23 8.84 -7.07
C ILE A 23 9.95 9.43 -8.30
N LEU A 24 10.64 8.60 -9.08
CA LEU A 24 11.29 9.02 -10.33
C LEU A 24 10.31 9.38 -11.45
N LYS A 25 9.03 9.01 -11.32
CA LYS A 25 7.96 9.37 -12.26
C LYS A 25 7.20 10.64 -11.87
N ILE A 26 7.44 11.17 -10.68
CA ILE A 26 6.76 12.38 -10.22
C ILE A 26 7.33 13.59 -10.96
N GLU A 27 6.45 14.33 -11.63
CA GLU A 27 6.80 15.55 -12.33
C GLU A 27 6.63 16.74 -11.39
N PHE A 28 7.74 17.41 -11.08
CA PHE A 28 7.72 18.62 -10.28
C PHE A 28 7.39 19.82 -11.17
N PRO A 29 6.25 20.49 -10.92
CA PRO A 29 5.81 21.56 -11.80
C PRO A 29 6.69 22.81 -11.65
N GLN A 30 6.75 23.60 -12.72
CA GLN A 30 7.36 24.92 -12.68
C GLN A 30 6.31 25.96 -12.29
N GLY A 31 6.62 26.78 -11.27
CA GLY A 31 5.72 27.82 -10.76
C GLY A 31 4.88 27.39 -9.55
N PHE A 32 4.61 28.34 -8.67
CA PHE A 32 3.98 28.09 -7.36
C PHE A 32 2.52 27.62 -7.47
N GLU A 33 1.76 28.14 -8.43
CA GLU A 33 0.33 27.83 -8.60
C GLU A 33 0.06 26.35 -8.87
N ALA A 34 0.96 25.70 -9.63
CA ALA A 34 0.79 24.30 -10.00
C ALA A 34 0.96 23.33 -8.82
N TYR A 35 1.62 23.75 -7.73
CA TYR A 35 1.67 22.95 -6.50
C TYR A 35 0.32 22.88 -5.77
N PHE A 36 -0.59 23.83 -6.01
CA PHE A 36 -1.93 23.84 -5.40
C PHE A 36 -2.95 23.04 -6.22
N LYS A 37 -2.54 22.50 -7.37
CA LYS A 37 -3.40 21.69 -8.23
C LYS A 37 -3.47 20.26 -7.70
N ARG A 38 -4.67 19.69 -7.66
CA ARG A 38 -4.90 18.33 -7.17
C ARG A 38 -4.15 17.29 -8.01
N GLU A 39 -4.05 17.54 -9.31
CA GLU A 39 -3.35 16.70 -10.28
C GLU A 39 -1.88 16.46 -9.88
N TYR A 40 -1.24 17.43 -9.24
CA TYR A 40 0.12 17.25 -8.69
C TYR A 40 0.15 16.19 -7.59
N TYR A 41 -0.80 16.25 -6.65
CA TYR A 41 -0.87 15.31 -5.52
C TYR A 41 -1.33 13.92 -5.92
N ASN A 42 -2.17 13.79 -6.95
CA ASN A 42 -2.63 12.49 -7.44
C ASN A 42 -1.44 11.60 -7.82
N GLN A 43 -0.38 12.16 -8.44
CA GLN A 43 0.84 11.42 -8.83
C GLN A 43 1.50 10.62 -7.69
N PHE A 44 1.25 11.01 -6.44
CA PHE A 44 1.83 10.36 -5.26
C PHE A 44 1.08 9.09 -4.85
N GLY A 45 -0.08 8.76 -5.44
CA GLY A 45 -0.86 7.56 -5.09
C GLY A 45 -0.05 6.25 -5.12
N PRO A 46 0.61 5.90 -6.25
CA PRO A 46 1.43 4.70 -6.33
C PRO A 46 2.58 4.68 -5.30
N LEU A 47 3.15 5.86 -5.02
CA LEU A 47 4.20 6.02 -4.01
C LEU A 47 3.64 5.79 -2.60
N ALA A 48 2.46 6.33 -2.28
CA ALA A 48 1.80 6.14 -0.99
C ALA A 48 1.56 4.65 -0.69
N ILE A 49 1.05 3.88 -1.66
CA ILE A 49 0.86 2.43 -1.52
C ILE A 49 2.20 1.71 -1.28
N SER A 50 3.27 2.13 -1.95
CA SER A 50 4.61 1.56 -1.76
C SER A 50 5.21 1.87 -0.38
N ILE A 51 4.92 3.07 0.15
CA ILE A 51 5.28 3.48 1.50
C ILE A 51 4.51 2.65 2.54
N GLU A 52 3.22 2.37 2.31
CA GLU A 52 2.46 1.46 3.18
C GLU A 52 3.09 0.06 3.23
N LEU A 53 3.55 -0.48 2.09
CA LEU A 53 4.29 -1.74 2.04
C LEU A 53 5.59 -1.66 2.86
N LEU A 54 6.36 -0.57 2.73
CA LEU A 54 7.59 -0.37 3.50
C LEU A 54 7.33 -0.36 5.01
N ILE A 55 6.32 0.38 5.45
CA ILE A 55 5.92 0.46 6.87
C ILE A 55 5.47 -0.90 7.37
N ALA A 56 4.60 -1.59 6.63
CA ALA A 56 4.10 -2.91 6.99
C ALA A 56 5.24 -3.94 7.12
N SER A 57 6.18 -3.89 6.19
CA SER A 57 7.35 -4.77 6.15
C SER A 57 8.32 -4.48 7.29
N TYR A 58 8.57 -3.21 7.61
CA TYR A 58 9.38 -2.81 8.76
C TYR A 58 8.75 -3.29 10.07
N TYR A 59 7.44 -3.09 10.25
CA TYR A 59 6.73 -3.60 11.42
C TYR A 59 6.80 -5.12 11.53
N LEU A 60 6.69 -5.84 10.41
CA LEU A 60 6.87 -7.28 10.37
C LEU A 60 8.30 -7.71 10.76
N PHE A 61 9.31 -6.96 10.34
CA PHE A 61 10.71 -7.23 10.66
C PHE A 61 10.96 -7.18 12.17
N VAL A 62 10.60 -6.05 12.80
CA VAL A 62 10.74 -5.85 14.25
C VAL A 62 9.75 -6.70 15.05
N GLY A 63 8.65 -7.16 14.43
CA GLY A 63 7.61 -7.95 15.08
C GLY A 63 6.69 -7.10 15.97
N HIS A 64 6.35 -5.90 15.50
CA HIS A 64 5.57 -4.95 16.27
C HIS A 64 4.11 -5.41 16.46
N LYS A 65 3.45 -4.96 17.53
CA LYS A 65 2.02 -5.27 17.79
C LYS A 65 1.06 -4.75 16.73
N LYS A 66 1.49 -3.81 15.88
CA LYS A 66 0.69 -3.25 14.78
C LYS A 66 0.89 -3.97 13.44
N THR A 67 1.75 -4.99 13.35
CA THR A 67 2.09 -5.67 12.08
C THR A 67 0.88 -6.15 11.31
N ASN A 68 -0.04 -6.90 11.93
CA ASN A 68 -1.21 -7.44 11.22
C ASN A 68 -2.14 -6.33 10.73
N PHE A 69 -2.23 -5.21 11.46
CA PHE A 69 -3.01 -4.05 11.00
C PHE A 69 -2.36 -3.38 9.79
N THR A 70 -1.06 -3.10 9.83
CA THR A 70 -0.36 -2.45 8.70
C THR A 70 -0.31 -3.32 7.46
N LEU A 71 -0.17 -4.64 7.62
CA LEU A 71 -0.25 -5.60 6.51
C LEU A 71 -1.66 -5.62 5.89
N ALA A 72 -2.71 -5.56 6.71
CA ALA A 72 -4.07 -5.52 6.23
C ALA A 72 -4.40 -4.18 5.55
N LEU A 73 -3.97 -3.06 6.12
CA LEU A 73 -4.11 -1.73 5.53
C LEU A 73 -3.51 -1.70 4.13
N PHE A 74 -2.21 -1.97 4.01
CA PHE A 74 -1.53 -2.08 2.72
C PHE A 74 -2.26 -3.02 1.76
N GLY A 75 -2.62 -4.21 2.24
CA GLY A 75 -3.25 -5.22 1.41
C GLY A 75 -4.62 -4.81 0.88
N PHE A 76 -5.40 -4.06 1.65
CA PHE A 76 -6.67 -3.51 1.17
C PHE A 76 -6.45 -2.34 0.23
N THR A 77 -5.63 -1.35 0.59
CA THR A 77 -5.33 -0.20 -0.27
C THR A 77 -4.88 -0.65 -1.67
N ALA A 78 -3.88 -1.51 -1.74
CA ALA A 78 -3.31 -2.00 -3.00
C ALA A 78 -4.26 -2.85 -3.86
N LEU A 79 -5.28 -3.50 -3.27
CA LEU A 79 -6.28 -4.26 -4.03
C LEU A 79 -7.48 -3.40 -4.42
N LEU A 80 -7.77 -2.34 -3.68
CA LEU A 80 -8.88 -1.44 -4.02
C LEU A 80 -8.60 -0.69 -5.31
N ASP A 81 -7.36 -0.29 -5.59
CA ASP A 81 -6.96 0.36 -6.86
C ASP A 81 -7.40 -0.43 -8.12
N PRO A 82 -6.96 -1.69 -8.35
CA PRO A 82 -7.38 -2.45 -9.52
C PRO A 82 -8.87 -2.81 -9.49
N LEU A 83 -9.46 -3.04 -8.32
CA LEU A 83 -10.89 -3.34 -8.20
C LEU A 83 -11.75 -2.15 -8.63
N PHE A 84 -11.44 -0.96 -8.13
CA PHE A 84 -12.15 0.28 -8.48
C PHE A 84 -11.94 0.67 -9.93
N ASN A 85 -10.75 0.44 -10.48
CA ASN A 85 -10.50 0.60 -11.91
C ASN A 85 -11.34 -0.35 -12.76
N GLN A 86 -11.45 -1.63 -12.37
CA GLN A 86 -12.19 -2.63 -13.13
C GLN A 86 -13.71 -2.39 -13.13
N ILE A 87 -14.28 -1.88 -12.04
CA ILE A 87 -15.71 -1.52 -11.97
C ILE A 87 -16.03 -0.14 -12.55
N GLY A 88 -15.01 0.58 -13.05
CA GLY A 88 -15.17 1.91 -13.66
C GLY A 88 -15.41 3.04 -12.66
N PHE A 89 -14.99 2.88 -11.40
CA PHE A 89 -15.18 3.91 -10.36
C PHE A 89 -14.18 5.07 -10.50
N PHE A 90 -12.94 4.79 -10.90
CA PHE A 90 -11.94 5.77 -11.35
C PHE A 90 -10.95 5.11 -12.32
N ASN A 91 -10.08 5.90 -12.96
CA ASN A 91 -8.96 5.37 -13.73
C ASN A 91 -7.72 5.28 -12.84
N SER A 92 -7.14 4.09 -12.72
CA SER A 92 -5.90 3.91 -11.95
C SER A 92 -4.73 4.65 -12.62
N ILE A 93 -3.99 5.38 -11.80
CA ILE A 93 -2.72 6.01 -12.16
C ILE A 93 -1.52 5.08 -11.91
N VAL A 94 -1.74 3.92 -11.30
CA VAL A 94 -0.70 2.93 -11.04
C VAL A 94 -0.38 2.21 -12.35
N PRO A 95 0.90 2.16 -12.79
CA PRO A 95 1.24 1.44 -14.00
C PRO A 95 1.06 -0.07 -13.81
N LEU A 96 0.71 -0.78 -14.90
CA LEU A 96 0.33 -2.20 -14.87
C LEU A 96 1.33 -3.11 -14.13
N TYR A 97 2.64 -2.90 -14.32
CA TYR A 97 3.66 -3.68 -13.58
C TYR A 97 3.56 -3.47 -12.06
N GLY A 98 3.28 -2.24 -11.64
CA GLY A 98 3.08 -1.87 -10.24
C GLY A 98 1.84 -2.54 -9.69
N THR A 99 0.72 -2.45 -10.40
CA THR A 99 -0.55 -3.08 -10.04
C THR A 99 -0.39 -4.59 -9.83
N ILE A 100 0.30 -5.29 -10.73
CA ILE A 100 0.53 -6.74 -10.62
C ILE A 100 1.38 -7.07 -9.39
N ILE A 101 2.52 -6.41 -9.23
CA ILE A 101 3.45 -6.68 -8.11
C ILE A 101 2.79 -6.37 -6.77
N LEU A 102 2.14 -5.21 -6.66
CA LEU A 102 1.44 -4.78 -5.45
C LEU A 102 0.27 -5.70 -5.12
N SER A 103 -0.51 -6.14 -6.12
CA SER A 103 -1.62 -7.09 -5.90
C SER A 103 -1.16 -8.44 -5.34
N ILE A 104 -0.05 -8.99 -5.88
CA ILE A 104 0.54 -10.23 -5.36
C ILE A 104 1.00 -10.04 -3.91
N CYS A 105 1.71 -8.94 -3.64
CA CYS A 105 2.15 -8.61 -2.29
C CYS A 105 0.97 -8.40 -1.35
N ALA A 106 -0.11 -7.77 -1.82
CA ALA A 106 -1.30 -7.45 -1.06
C ALA A 106 -2.06 -8.70 -0.63
N LEU A 107 -2.33 -9.63 -1.56
CA LEU A 107 -2.93 -10.93 -1.25
C LEU A 107 -2.10 -11.70 -0.22
N PHE A 108 -0.77 -11.70 -0.39
CA PHE A 108 0.13 -12.34 0.55
C PHE A 108 0.12 -11.66 1.93
N CYS A 109 0.11 -10.34 1.99
CA CYS A 109 0.05 -9.57 3.24
C CYS A 109 -1.29 -9.77 3.98
N LEU A 110 -2.42 -9.80 3.26
CA LEU A 110 -3.72 -10.11 3.84
C LEU A 110 -3.73 -11.52 4.42
N TRP A 111 -3.22 -12.51 3.68
CA TRP A 111 -3.10 -13.87 4.19
C TRP A 111 -2.29 -13.92 5.49
N LEU A 112 -1.12 -13.26 5.54
CA LEU A 112 -0.29 -13.18 6.74
C LEU A 112 -1.04 -12.51 7.92
N ALA A 113 -1.75 -11.42 7.65
CA ALA A 113 -2.47 -10.64 8.65
C ALA A 113 -3.62 -11.43 9.30
N PHE A 114 -4.45 -12.08 8.48
CA PHE A 114 -5.63 -12.82 8.94
C PHE A 114 -5.28 -14.20 9.51
N ALA A 115 -4.33 -14.92 8.91
CA ALA A 115 -3.85 -16.19 9.45
C ALA A 115 -3.06 -16.02 10.76
N ASN A 116 -2.59 -14.80 11.04
CA ASN A 116 -1.73 -14.48 12.19
C ASN A 116 -0.52 -15.42 12.27
N THR A 117 0.13 -15.68 11.13
CA THR A 117 1.16 -16.72 10.94
C THR A 117 2.31 -16.63 11.95
N PHE A 118 2.64 -15.42 12.42
CA PHE A 118 3.74 -15.20 13.36
C PHE A 118 3.30 -15.02 14.82
N LYS A 119 2.03 -15.31 15.15
CA LYS A 119 1.46 -15.23 16.51
C LYS A 119 1.76 -13.88 17.19
N LEU A 120 1.62 -12.79 16.44
CA LEU A 120 1.69 -11.43 16.97
C LEU A 120 0.31 -11.04 17.53
N LYS A 121 -0.05 -9.76 17.53
CA LYS A 121 -1.40 -9.32 17.92
C LYS A 121 -2.41 -9.67 16.83
N ARG A 122 -3.38 -10.52 17.14
CA ARG A 122 -4.45 -10.90 16.20
C ARG A 122 -5.22 -9.66 15.71
N LEU A 123 -5.55 -9.66 14.42
CA LEU A 123 -6.41 -8.64 13.83
C LEU A 123 -7.85 -8.84 14.36
N SER A 124 -8.39 -7.83 15.03
CA SER A 124 -9.81 -7.85 15.43
C SER A 124 -10.69 -7.44 14.26
N ARG A 125 -11.98 -7.80 14.30
CA ARG A 125 -12.94 -7.42 13.25
C ARG A 125 -13.01 -5.90 13.08
N LEU A 126 -13.05 -5.15 14.18
CA LEU A 126 -13.06 -3.68 14.14
C LEU A 126 -11.81 -3.13 13.46
N VAL A 127 -10.64 -3.65 13.80
CA VAL A 127 -9.38 -3.19 13.21
C VAL A 127 -9.28 -3.57 11.73
N ALA A 128 -9.82 -4.72 11.33
CA ALA A 128 -9.92 -5.12 9.92
C ALA A 128 -10.85 -4.19 9.13
N THR A 129 -12.01 -3.86 9.68
CA THR A 129 -12.94 -2.89 9.06
C THR A 129 -12.29 -1.52 8.94
N LEU A 130 -11.59 -1.06 9.98
CA LEU A 130 -10.84 0.20 9.94
C LEU A 130 -9.74 0.20 8.86
N SER A 131 -9.02 -0.91 8.67
CA SER A 131 -8.04 -1.00 7.58
C SER A 131 -8.66 -0.90 6.19
N VAL A 132 -9.85 -1.47 5.99
CA VAL A 132 -10.58 -1.32 4.72
C VAL A 132 -11.01 0.14 4.52
N ILE A 133 -11.65 0.74 5.52
CA ILE A 133 -12.14 2.13 5.45
C ILE A 133 -10.98 3.09 5.16
N LEU A 134 -9.85 2.94 5.86
CA LEU A 134 -8.66 3.77 5.61
C LEU A 134 -8.10 3.55 4.20
N GLY A 135 -8.02 2.30 3.73
CA GLY A 135 -7.59 2.02 2.35
C GLY A 135 -8.49 2.68 1.31
N VAL A 136 -9.81 2.66 1.52
CA VAL A 136 -10.77 3.38 0.67
C VAL A 136 -10.49 4.88 0.68
N PHE A 137 -10.27 5.49 1.84
CA PHE A 137 -9.94 6.92 1.92
C PHE A 137 -8.65 7.27 1.18
N VAL A 138 -7.62 6.44 1.30
CA VAL A 138 -6.35 6.63 0.58
C VAL A 138 -6.57 6.58 -0.93
N GLU A 139 -7.27 5.56 -1.43
CA GLU A 139 -7.58 5.42 -2.86
C GLU A 139 -8.42 6.59 -3.39
N LEU A 140 -9.46 6.98 -2.67
CA LEU A 140 -10.30 8.11 -3.06
C LEU A 140 -9.53 9.43 -3.09
N PHE A 141 -8.62 9.64 -2.13
CA PHE A 141 -7.83 10.86 -2.07
C PHE A 141 -6.99 11.05 -3.34
N PHE A 142 -6.31 9.99 -3.80
CA PHE A 142 -5.38 10.05 -4.93
C PHE A 142 -6.03 9.83 -6.31
N ASN A 143 -7.11 9.04 -6.40
CA ASN A 143 -7.67 8.60 -7.68
C ASN A 143 -9.06 9.18 -7.99
N TYR A 144 -9.85 9.62 -7.01
CA TYR A 144 -11.22 10.09 -7.25
C TYR A 144 -11.27 11.60 -7.52
N LEU A 145 -11.95 11.98 -8.61
CA LEU A 145 -12.14 13.36 -9.11
C LEU A 145 -12.36 14.42 -8.02
#